data_AF-A0A7X5E9D0-F1
#
_entry.id   AF-A0A7X5E9D0-F1
#
_cell.length_a   1.000
_cell.length_b   1.000
_cell.length_c   1.000
_cell.angle_alpha   90.00
_cell.angle_beta   90.00
_cell.angle_gamma   90.00
#
_symmetry.space_group_name_H-M   'P 1'
#
loop_
_entity.id
_entity.type
_entity.pdbx_description
1 polymer ?
#
loop_
_entity_poly.entity_id
_entity_poly.type
_entity_poly.pdbx_seq_one_letter_code
_entity_poly.pdbx_strand_id
1 'polypeptide(L)'
;MQKLYIALVDTPGLFAWMIRRVIKINYIHVALSLDEELRESYSVGRRNPFLPFFAGFEKENIYRIHQAFPTARYKVYAIDCTEQQKEDIAFQLRECYRHRYQYHYCIIGLFYLLAGKPFYQKNHYTCSSFLARLLEENHVLTFPKHFSLVTPKDFYELEKQEVIFKGPLRELCLRANPCPSVYPYLPFGIG
;
A
#
# COMPACT_ATOMS: atom_id res chain seq x y z
N MET A 1 -18.56 -9.31 -12.07
CA MET A 1 -17.61 -9.36 -10.93
C MET A 1 -16.84 -8.05 -10.93
N GLN A 2 -16.59 -7.50 -9.75
CA GLN A 2 -15.79 -6.29 -9.58
C GLN A 2 -14.35 -6.67 -9.20
N LYS A 3 -13.45 -5.70 -9.31
CA LYS A 3 -12.04 -5.88 -8.97
C LYS A 3 -11.56 -4.84 -7.97
N LEU A 4 -10.67 -5.27 -7.08
CA LEU A 4 -9.79 -4.41 -6.29
C LEU A 4 -8.36 -4.65 -6.76
N TYR A 5 -7.49 -3.68 -6.51
CA TYR A 5 -6.10 -3.72 -6.99
C TYR A 5 -5.14 -3.61 -5.82
N ILE A 6 -4.26 -4.58 -5.69
CA ILE A 6 -3.19 -4.56 -4.67
C ILE A 6 -1.92 -4.06 -5.33
N ALA A 7 -1.39 -2.95 -4.83
CA ALA A 7 -0.13 -2.38 -5.28
C ALA A 7 0.98 -2.69 -4.27
N LEU A 8 1.99 -3.42 -4.72
CA LEU A 8 3.21 -3.72 -3.97
C LEU A 8 4.32 -2.79 -4.44
N VAL A 9 4.98 -2.11 -3.49
CA VAL A 9 5.88 -0.98 -3.76
C VAL A 9 7.26 -1.20 -3.11
N ASP A 10 8.32 -0.90 -3.85
CA ASP A 10 9.72 -1.12 -3.43
C ASP A 10 10.45 0.13 -2.87
N THR A 11 9.70 1.13 -2.39
CA THR A 11 10.27 2.39 -1.93
C THR A 11 11.12 2.25 -0.65
N PRO A 12 12.16 3.08 -0.46
CA PRO A 12 12.91 3.14 0.80
C PRO A 12 12.03 3.60 1.98
N GLY A 13 11.60 2.68 2.82
CA GLY A 13 10.87 2.94 4.07
C GLY A 13 11.77 3.20 5.30
N LEU A 14 11.23 3.86 6.34
CA LEU A 14 11.95 4.19 7.59
C LEU A 14 12.51 2.95 8.30
N PHE A 15 11.82 1.82 8.10
CA PHE A 15 12.19 0.51 8.63
C PHE A 15 12.51 -0.50 7.53
N ALA A 16 12.83 -0.03 6.31
CA ALA A 16 13.11 -0.91 5.19
C ALA A 16 14.17 -1.96 5.53
N TRP A 17 15.20 -1.58 6.28
CA TRP A 17 16.23 -2.51 6.72
C TRP A 17 15.70 -3.59 7.68
N MET A 18 14.90 -3.22 8.69
CA MET A 18 14.35 -4.17 9.67
C MET A 18 13.32 -5.10 9.01
N ILE A 19 12.49 -4.53 8.13
CA ILE A 19 11.50 -5.26 7.34
C ILE A 19 12.19 -6.19 6.35
N ARG A 20 13.23 -5.75 5.63
CA ARG A 20 13.97 -6.59 4.66
C ARG A 20 14.62 -7.81 5.30
N ARG A 21 15.10 -7.71 6.54
CA ARG A 21 15.63 -8.86 7.29
C ARG A 21 14.59 -9.97 7.50
N VAL A 22 13.32 -9.61 7.63
CA VAL A 22 12.20 -10.54 7.86
C VAL A 22 11.56 -10.99 6.55
N ILE A 23 11.23 -10.02 5.69
CA ILE A 23 10.42 -10.21 4.48
C ILE A 23 11.26 -10.78 3.34
N LYS A 24 12.57 -10.49 3.26
CA LYS A 24 13.48 -10.98 2.21
C LYS A 24 13.02 -10.71 0.75
N ILE A 25 12.12 -9.75 0.53
CA ILE A 25 11.75 -9.24 -0.80
C ILE A 25 11.92 -7.72 -0.86
N ASN A 26 11.97 -7.19 -2.08
CA ASN A 26 12.16 -5.75 -2.33
C ASN A 26 10.89 -4.91 -2.13
N TYR A 27 9.71 -5.51 -2.31
CA TYR A 27 8.42 -4.88 -2.07
C TYR A 27 8.11 -4.85 -0.58
N ILE A 28 8.29 -3.68 0.04
CA ILE A 28 8.19 -3.49 1.50
C ILE A 28 6.95 -2.70 1.92
N HIS A 29 6.16 -2.26 0.95
CA HIS A 29 4.93 -1.53 1.17
C HIS A 29 3.81 -2.10 0.30
N VAL A 30 2.58 -2.04 0.82
CA VAL A 30 1.38 -2.53 0.14
C VAL A 30 0.25 -1.51 0.30
N ALA A 31 -0.46 -1.27 -0.79
CA ALA A 31 -1.62 -0.39 -0.86
C ALA A 31 -2.78 -1.08 -1.58
N LEU A 32 -4.00 -0.66 -1.24
CA LEU A 32 -5.23 -1.15 -1.84
C LEU A 32 -5.85 -0.03 -2.67
N SER A 33 -6.21 -0.32 -3.92
CA SER A 33 -6.92 0.60 -4.78
C SER A 33 -8.26 0.06 -5.28
N LEU A 34 -9.21 0.99 -5.42
CA LEU A 34 -10.56 0.72 -5.92
C LEU A 34 -10.66 0.78 -7.46
N ASP A 35 -9.63 1.29 -8.14
CA ASP A 35 -9.55 1.45 -9.59
C ASP A 35 -8.17 1.02 -10.14
N GLU A 36 -8.13 0.70 -11.43
CA GLU A 36 -6.93 0.15 -12.08
C GLU A 36 -5.81 1.20 -12.16
N GLU A 37 -6.20 2.46 -12.31
CA GLU A 37 -5.33 3.62 -12.46
C GLU A 37 -4.72 4.12 -11.14
N LEU A 38 -5.03 3.45 -10.03
CA LEU A 38 -4.55 3.76 -8.67
C LEU A 38 -4.92 5.17 -8.18
N ARG A 39 -6.04 5.74 -8.65
CA ARG A 39 -6.51 7.10 -8.28
C ARG A 39 -7.15 7.13 -6.89
N GLU A 40 -7.90 6.10 -6.55
CA GLU A 40 -8.47 5.83 -5.24
C GLU A 40 -7.67 4.71 -4.57
N SER A 41 -6.42 5.01 -4.21
CA SER A 41 -5.49 4.09 -3.52
C SER A 41 -5.26 4.52 -2.07
N TYR A 42 -5.22 3.56 -1.15
CA TYR A 42 -5.13 3.79 0.29
C TYR A 42 -4.13 2.84 0.96
N SER A 43 -3.46 3.32 1.99
CA SER A 43 -2.54 2.51 2.79
C SER A 43 -2.31 3.10 4.19
N VAL A 44 -1.60 2.34 5.03
CA VAL A 44 -0.99 2.87 6.26
C VAL A 44 0.50 3.03 6.00
N GLY A 45 0.95 4.26 5.87
CA GLY A 45 2.28 4.59 5.38
C GLY A 45 2.75 5.96 5.84
N ARG A 46 3.63 6.59 5.04
CA ARG A 46 4.10 7.96 5.27
C ARG A 46 3.10 8.93 4.65
N ARG A 47 2.30 9.62 5.48
CA ARG A 47 1.33 10.65 5.03
C ARG A 47 1.95 11.74 4.15
N ASN A 48 3.24 11.98 4.31
CA ASN A 48 4.03 12.78 3.39
C ASN A 48 5.27 11.96 2.97
N PRO A 49 5.41 11.60 1.68
CA PRO A 49 6.58 10.88 1.17
C PRO A 49 7.92 11.56 1.50
N PHE A 50 7.91 12.89 1.67
CA PHE A 50 9.09 13.71 1.99
C PHE A 50 9.38 13.84 3.49
N LEU A 51 8.45 13.48 4.39
CA LEU A 51 8.64 13.59 5.84
C LEU A 51 8.59 12.22 6.52
N PRO A 52 9.72 11.73 7.08
CA PRO A 52 9.82 10.36 7.59
C PRO A 52 8.97 10.06 8.83
N PHE A 53 8.60 11.07 9.63
CA PHE A 53 8.04 10.87 10.99
C PHE A 53 6.50 10.90 11.06
N PHE A 54 5.80 11.32 10.00
CA PHE A 54 4.34 11.41 9.98
C PHE A 54 3.72 10.17 9.33
N ALA A 55 3.69 9.07 10.07
CA ALA A 55 3.15 7.80 9.58
C ALA A 55 1.74 7.50 10.12
N GLY A 56 0.84 7.03 9.26
CA GLY A 56 -0.55 6.74 9.57
C GLY A 56 -1.36 6.42 8.33
N PHE A 57 -2.69 6.38 8.45
CA PHE A 57 -3.56 6.13 7.30
C PHE A 57 -3.52 7.30 6.30
N GLU A 58 -3.49 6.97 5.01
CA GLU A 58 -3.41 7.94 3.93
C GLU A 58 -4.10 7.46 2.65
N LYS A 59 -4.42 8.43 1.78
CA LYS A 59 -4.76 8.20 0.38
C LYS A 59 -3.53 8.48 -0.45
N GLU A 60 -3.05 7.49 -1.17
CA GLU A 60 -1.81 7.59 -1.94
C GLU A 60 -1.99 8.45 -3.18
N ASN A 61 -0.90 9.10 -3.58
CA ASN A 61 -0.83 9.85 -4.82
C ASN A 61 0.42 9.41 -5.57
N ILE A 62 0.23 8.62 -6.63
CA ILE A 62 1.31 8.06 -7.43
C ILE A 62 2.25 9.12 -8.01
N TYR A 63 1.74 10.33 -8.32
CA TYR A 63 2.57 11.43 -8.83
C TYR A 63 3.47 12.01 -7.74
N ARG A 64 2.94 12.22 -6.53
CA ARG A 64 3.75 12.67 -5.38
C ARG A 64 4.77 11.62 -4.96
N ILE A 65 4.39 10.33 -5.00
CA ILE A 65 5.32 9.23 -4.72
C ILE A 65 6.41 9.19 -5.78
N HIS A 66 6.09 9.37 -7.07
CA HIS A 66 7.09 9.45 -8.13
C HIS A 66 8.04 10.63 -7.90
N GLN A 67 7.55 11.81 -7.53
CA GLN A 67 8.42 12.95 -7.25
C GLN A 67 9.42 12.68 -6.11
N ALA A 68 8.98 11.99 -5.06
CA ALA A 68 9.84 11.62 -3.92
C ALA A 68 10.75 10.42 -4.22
N PHE A 69 10.28 9.47 -5.03
CA PHE A 69 10.97 8.22 -5.35
C PHE A 69 10.90 7.93 -6.86
N PRO A 70 11.68 8.63 -7.70
CA PRO A 70 11.60 8.49 -9.17
C PRO A 70 11.95 7.09 -9.69
N THR A 71 12.69 6.31 -8.90
CA THR A 71 13.12 4.96 -9.23
C THR A 71 12.22 3.87 -8.65
N ALA A 72 11.12 4.24 -7.97
CA ALA A 72 10.19 3.28 -7.38
C ALA A 72 9.59 2.35 -8.45
N ARG A 73 9.41 1.09 -8.08
CA ARG A 73 8.82 0.03 -8.89
C ARG A 73 7.61 -0.54 -8.19
N TYR A 74 6.63 -0.88 -9.00
CA TYR A 74 5.34 -1.40 -8.57
C TYR A 74 5.14 -2.80 -9.16
N LYS A 75 4.48 -3.66 -8.39
CA LYS A 75 3.76 -4.84 -8.89
C LYS A 75 2.30 -4.64 -8.49
N VAL A 76 1.41 -4.59 -9.47
CA VAL A 76 -0.03 -4.44 -9.25
C VAL A 76 -0.75 -5.67 -9.78
N TYR A 77 -1.64 -6.22 -8.96
CA TYR A 77 -2.49 -7.32 -9.38
C TYR A 77 -3.94 -7.08 -8.94
N ALA A 78 -4.86 -7.67 -9.69
CA ALA A 78 -6.28 -7.64 -9.38
C ALA A 78 -6.68 -8.78 -8.43
N ILE A 79 -7.63 -8.50 -7.55
CA ILE A 79 -8.38 -9.51 -6.79
C ILE A 79 -9.86 -9.33 -7.11
N ASP A 80 -10.54 -10.45 -7.35
CA ASP A 80 -11.97 -10.45 -7.61
C ASP A 80 -12.76 -10.20 -6.32
N CYS A 81 -13.84 -9.44 -6.46
CA CYS A 81 -14.81 -9.23 -5.39
C CYS A 81 -16.22 -9.06 -5.97
N THR A 82 -17.21 -9.20 -5.09
CA THR A 82 -18.58 -8.80 -5.39
C THR A 82 -18.70 -7.27 -5.37
N GLU A 83 -19.75 -6.75 -5.99
CA GLU A 83 -20.07 -5.33 -5.93
C GLU A 83 -20.26 -4.85 -4.49
N GLN A 84 -21.03 -5.59 -3.68
CA GLN A 84 -21.24 -5.29 -2.27
C GLN A 84 -19.91 -5.20 -1.49
N GLN A 85 -19.01 -6.18 -1.67
CA GLN A 85 -17.70 -6.15 -1.01
C GLN A 85 -16.87 -4.93 -1.40
N LYS A 86 -16.91 -4.52 -2.68
CA LYS A 86 -16.21 -3.33 -3.14
C LYS A 86 -16.80 -2.06 -2.53
N GLU A 87 -18.12 -1.97 -2.42
CA GLU A 87 -18.81 -0.85 -1.79
C GLU A 87 -18.50 -0.75 -0.29
N ASP A 88 -18.56 -1.87 0.43
CA ASP A 88 -18.26 -1.93 1.87
C ASP A 88 -16.81 -1.52 2.16
N ILE A 89 -15.86 -2.04 1.37
CA ILE A 89 -14.45 -1.66 1.46
C ILE A 89 -14.28 -0.18 1.12
N ALA A 90 -14.92 0.33 0.06
CA ALA A 90 -14.83 1.73 -0.32
C ALA A 90 -15.36 2.65 0.78
N PHE A 91 -16.48 2.28 1.40
CA PHE A 91 -17.04 3.01 2.54
C PHE A 91 -16.06 3.00 3.73
N GLN A 92 -15.55 1.84 4.14
CA GLN A 92 -14.60 1.73 5.25
C GLN A 92 -13.31 2.52 5.01
N LEU A 93 -12.74 2.48 3.80
CA LEU A 93 -11.54 3.25 3.43
C LEU A 93 -11.79 4.76 3.52
N ARG A 94 -12.94 5.24 3.03
CA ARG A 94 -13.32 6.66 3.10
C ARG A 94 -13.53 7.11 4.55
N GLU A 95 -14.16 6.29 5.37
CA GLU A 95 -14.33 6.59 6.81
C GLU A 95 -12.99 6.57 7.56
N CYS A 96 -12.09 5.63 7.25
CA CYS A 96 -10.72 5.64 7.74
C CYS A 96 -9.98 6.91 7.30
N TYR A 97 -10.19 7.38 6.07
CA TYR A 97 -9.57 8.59 5.55
C TYR A 97 -10.07 9.87 6.22
N ARG A 98 -11.38 9.95 6.53
CA ARG A 98 -11.98 11.04 7.31
C ARG A 98 -11.37 11.12 8.70
N HIS A 99 -11.13 9.97 9.33
CA HIS A 99 -10.53 9.86 10.67
C HIS A 99 -9.03 9.59 10.65
N ARG A 100 -8.35 9.83 9.52
CA ARG A 100 -6.97 9.36 9.26
C ARG A 100 -5.94 9.74 10.32
N TYR A 101 -6.15 10.87 11.01
CA TYR A 101 -5.25 11.35 12.06
C TYR A 101 -5.29 10.51 13.34
N GLN A 102 -6.32 9.67 13.51
CA GLN A 102 -6.45 8.72 14.61
C GLN A 102 -5.73 7.39 14.35
N TYR A 103 -5.32 7.15 13.09
CA TYR A 103 -4.61 5.94 12.69
C TYR A 103 -3.11 6.19 12.63
N HIS A 104 -2.35 5.33 13.29
CA HIS A 104 -0.91 5.46 13.45
C HIS A 104 -0.19 4.22 12.94
N TYR A 105 1.07 4.41 12.56
CA TYR A 105 1.92 3.28 12.19
C TYR A 105 2.34 2.49 13.44
N CYS A 106 2.16 1.17 13.42
CA CYS A 106 2.45 0.29 14.55
C CYS A 106 3.94 -0.06 14.66
N ILE A 107 4.76 0.85 15.20
CA ILE A 107 6.21 0.62 15.38
C ILE A 107 6.44 -0.56 16.35
N ILE A 108 5.74 -0.60 17.49
CA ILE A 108 5.85 -1.69 18.47
C ILE A 108 5.50 -3.03 17.83
N GLY A 109 4.50 -3.04 16.94
CA GLY A 109 4.10 -4.23 16.20
C GLY A 109 5.22 -4.85 15.36
N LEU A 110 6.23 -4.08 14.93
CA LEU A 110 7.37 -4.64 14.20
C LEU A 110 8.23 -5.57 15.07
N PHE A 111 8.38 -5.28 16.37
CA PHE A 111 9.11 -6.17 17.28
C PHE A 111 8.36 -7.49 17.52
N TYR A 112 7.03 -7.42 17.63
CA TYR A 112 6.18 -8.59 17.77
C TYR A 112 6.13 -9.42 16.48
N LEU A 113 6.12 -8.76 15.32
CA LEU A 113 6.25 -9.39 14.01
C LEU A 113 7.58 -10.15 13.89
N LEU A 114 8.69 -9.53 14.31
CA LEU A 114 10.02 -10.17 14.38
C LEU A 114 10.03 -11.41 15.28
N ALA A 115 9.29 -11.37 16.39
CA ALA A 115 9.14 -12.48 17.33
C ALA A 115 8.08 -13.52 16.90
N GLY A 116 7.38 -13.31 15.79
CA GLY A 116 6.28 -14.18 15.33
C GLY A 116 5.07 -14.21 16.27
N LYS A 117 4.87 -13.18 17.10
CA LYS A 117 3.78 -13.11 18.09
C LYS A 117 2.73 -12.09 17.65
N PRO A 118 1.43 -12.44 17.66
CA PRO A 118 0.40 -11.50 17.30
C PRO A 118 0.34 -10.35 18.32
N PHE A 119 0.31 -9.12 17.82
CA PHE A 119 0.12 -7.91 18.62
C PHE A 119 -0.87 -6.99 17.92
N TYR A 120 -1.78 -6.39 18.67
CA TYR A 120 -2.70 -5.40 18.14
C TYR A 120 -2.98 -4.33 19.18
N GLN A 121 -2.84 -3.07 18.75
CA GLN A 121 -3.27 -1.89 19.49
C GLN A 121 -4.26 -1.14 18.61
N LYS A 122 -5.37 -0.68 19.21
CA LYS A 122 -6.42 0.02 18.48
C LYS A 122 -5.85 1.17 17.63
N ASN A 123 -6.28 1.22 16.37
CA ASN A 123 -5.86 2.20 15.36
C ASN A 123 -4.35 2.21 15.03
N HIS A 124 -3.59 1.20 15.45
CA HIS A 124 -2.17 1.08 15.12
C HIS A 124 -1.97 -0.10 14.17
N TYR A 125 -1.49 0.18 12.96
CA TYR A 125 -1.31 -0.84 11.92
C TYR A 125 0.01 -0.69 11.17
N THR A 126 0.47 -1.76 10.55
CA THR A 126 1.38 -1.71 9.42
C THR A 126 0.54 -1.66 8.14
N CYS A 127 1.15 -1.32 6.99
CA CYS A 127 0.44 -1.34 5.70
C CYS A 127 -0.23 -2.69 5.43
N SER A 128 0.50 -3.79 5.63
CA SER A 128 -0.02 -5.13 5.41
C SER A 128 -1.04 -5.56 6.45
N SER A 129 -0.88 -5.23 7.73
CA SER A 129 -1.83 -5.65 8.76
C SER A 129 -3.17 -4.94 8.65
N PHE A 130 -3.17 -3.67 8.24
CA PHE A 130 -4.39 -2.93 7.93
C PHE A 130 -5.12 -3.58 6.74
N LEU A 131 -4.43 -3.80 5.62
CA LEU A 131 -5.03 -4.41 4.43
C LEU A 131 -5.54 -5.83 4.70
N ALA A 132 -4.77 -6.65 5.42
CA ALA A 132 -5.18 -8.01 5.76
C ALA A 132 -6.47 -8.02 6.58
N ARG A 133 -6.56 -7.16 7.59
CA ARG A 133 -7.75 -7.02 8.42
C ARG A 133 -8.95 -6.52 7.61
N LEU A 134 -8.76 -5.47 6.81
CA LEU A 134 -9.80 -4.90 5.97
C LEU A 134 -10.39 -5.94 5.01
N LEU A 135 -9.53 -6.69 4.33
CA LEU A 135 -9.98 -7.71 3.36
C LEU A 135 -10.63 -8.92 4.05
N GLU A 136 -10.16 -9.30 5.24
CA GLU A 136 -10.72 -10.39 6.04
C GLU A 136 -12.11 -10.02 6.59
N GLU A 137 -12.28 -8.81 7.14
CA GLU A 137 -13.56 -8.30 7.65
C GLU A 137 -14.62 -8.16 6.55
N ASN A 138 -14.22 -8.01 5.29
CA ASN A 138 -15.10 -7.93 4.12
C ASN A 138 -15.15 -9.26 3.32
N HIS A 139 -14.60 -10.35 3.85
CA HIS A 139 -14.61 -11.68 3.24
C HIS A 139 -14.04 -11.75 1.80
N VAL A 140 -13.09 -10.86 1.46
CA VAL A 140 -12.46 -10.83 0.14
C VAL A 140 -11.21 -11.72 0.11
N LEU A 141 -10.40 -11.65 1.15
CA LEU A 141 -9.14 -12.37 1.24
C LEU A 141 -8.79 -12.63 2.69
N THR A 142 -8.39 -13.87 2.99
CA THR A 142 -7.93 -14.28 4.32
C THR A 142 -6.52 -14.85 4.23
N PHE A 143 -5.78 -14.74 5.32
CA PHE A 143 -4.44 -15.31 5.46
C PHE A 143 -4.46 -16.38 6.56
N PRO A 144 -3.63 -17.44 6.46
CA PRO A 144 -3.57 -18.51 7.46
C PRO A 144 -2.79 -18.09 8.72
N LYS A 145 -2.96 -16.84 9.15
CA LYS A 145 -2.31 -16.24 10.33
C LYS A 145 -3.04 -14.97 10.72
N HIS A 146 -2.86 -14.56 11.98
CA HIS A 146 -3.42 -13.31 12.49
C HIS A 146 -3.01 -12.11 11.62
N PHE A 147 -3.94 -11.20 11.30
CA PHE A 147 -3.70 -10.06 10.41
C PHE A 147 -2.45 -9.23 10.80
N SER A 148 -2.15 -9.10 12.10
CA SER A 148 -0.96 -8.36 12.57
C SER A 148 0.39 -9.04 12.28
N LEU A 149 0.37 -10.30 11.86
CA LEU A 149 1.52 -11.06 11.38
C LEU A 149 1.59 -11.14 9.85
N VAL A 150 0.62 -10.54 9.15
CA VAL A 150 0.65 -10.44 7.69
C VAL A 150 1.64 -9.35 7.28
N THR A 151 2.44 -9.65 6.28
CA THR A 151 3.52 -8.84 5.75
C THR A 151 3.29 -8.58 4.25
N PRO A 152 3.94 -7.56 3.66
CA PRO A 152 4.00 -7.42 2.20
C PRO A 152 4.43 -8.70 1.45
N LYS A 153 5.23 -9.57 2.07
CA LYS A 153 5.64 -10.86 1.48
C LYS A 153 4.44 -11.74 1.20
N ASP A 154 3.51 -11.81 2.13
CA ASP A 154 2.34 -12.67 2.01
C ASP A 154 1.46 -12.25 0.84
N PHE A 155 1.26 -10.94 0.68
CA PHE A 155 0.59 -10.38 -0.50
C PHE A 155 1.36 -10.67 -1.80
N TYR A 156 2.69 -10.66 -1.76
CA TYR A 156 3.52 -10.97 -2.92
C TYR A 156 3.43 -12.45 -3.35
N GLU A 157 3.33 -13.36 -2.38
CA GLU A 157 3.36 -14.82 -2.56
C GLU A 157 1.99 -15.47 -2.78
N LEU A 158 0.89 -14.73 -2.61
CA LEU A 158 -0.45 -15.21 -2.97
C LEU A 158 -0.46 -15.75 -4.40
N GLU A 159 -0.72 -17.05 -4.54
CA GLU A 159 -0.79 -17.75 -5.82
C GLU A 159 -2.03 -17.32 -6.63
N LYS A 160 -1.94 -17.34 -7.96
CA LYS A 160 -3.02 -17.01 -8.92
C LYS A 160 -3.47 -15.55 -8.94
N GLN A 161 -2.51 -14.64 -9.07
CA GLN A 161 -2.79 -13.22 -9.27
C GLN A 161 -2.81 -12.85 -10.75
N GLU A 162 -3.87 -12.18 -11.19
CA GLU A 162 -3.86 -11.45 -12.47
C GLU A 162 -2.98 -10.21 -12.31
N VAL A 163 -1.69 -10.33 -12.63
CA VAL A 163 -0.74 -9.21 -12.59
C VAL A 163 -1.02 -8.29 -13.77
N ILE A 164 -1.62 -7.14 -13.49
CA ILE A 164 -1.95 -6.12 -14.50
C ILE A 164 -0.77 -5.19 -14.80
N PHE A 165 0.17 -5.06 -13.85
CA PHE A 165 1.34 -4.21 -14.02
C PHE A 165 2.53 -4.70 -13.20
N LYS A 166 3.73 -4.63 -13.79
CA LYS A 166 5.00 -4.79 -13.07
C LYS A 166 6.08 -3.95 -13.75
N GLY A 167 6.54 -2.90 -13.09
CA GLY A 167 7.48 -1.96 -13.71
C GLY A 167 7.75 -0.71 -12.88
N PRO A 168 8.48 0.26 -13.44
CA PRO A 168 8.70 1.57 -12.83
C PRO A 168 7.40 2.37 -12.63
N LEU A 169 7.28 3.08 -11.51
CA LEU A 169 6.12 3.94 -11.20
C LEU A 169 5.86 4.99 -12.28
N ARG A 170 6.91 5.47 -12.96
CA ARG A 170 6.79 6.38 -14.10
C ARG A 170 5.82 5.89 -15.18
N GLU A 171 5.82 4.59 -15.48
CA GLU A 171 4.92 4.01 -16.49
C GLU A 171 3.47 4.03 -16.02
N LEU A 172 3.20 3.74 -14.74
CA LEU A 172 1.86 3.88 -14.17
C LEU A 172 1.36 5.32 -14.20
N CYS A 173 2.22 6.30 -13.88
CA CYS A 173 1.85 7.71 -13.98
C CYS A 173 1.43 8.11 -15.41
N LEU A 174 2.14 7.61 -16.42
CA LEU A 174 1.80 7.87 -17.83
C LEU A 174 0.50 7.18 -18.26
N ARG A 175 0.21 5.97 -17.75
CA ARG A 175 -1.06 5.27 -18.00
C ARG A 175 -2.24 5.98 -17.34
N ALA A 176 -2.07 6.44 -16.10
CA ALA A 176 -3.10 7.10 -15.34
C ALA A 176 -3.43 8.53 -15.85
N ASN A 177 -2.50 9.18 -16.56
CA ASN A 177 -2.70 10.45 -17.27
C ASN A 177 -1.94 10.44 -18.61
N PRO A 178 -2.59 10.12 -19.73
CA PRO A 178 -1.94 10.07 -21.04
C PRO A 178 -1.60 11.46 -21.63
N CYS A 179 -1.95 12.56 -20.97
CA CYS A 179 -1.65 13.92 -21.46
C CYS A 179 -0.39 14.50 -20.76
N PRO A 180 0.74 14.68 -21.47
CA PRO A 180 2.01 15.10 -20.87
C PRO A 180 2.14 16.62 -20.64
N SER A 181 1.10 17.43 -20.88
CA SER A 181 1.24 18.90 -20.95
C SER A 181 1.14 19.65 -19.63
N VAL A 182 1.10 18.97 -18.47
CA VAL A 182 1.07 19.64 -17.15
C VAL A 182 2.12 19.05 -16.22
N TYR A 183 3.38 19.23 -16.59
CA TYR A 183 4.48 19.22 -15.62
C TYR A 183 4.89 20.68 -15.37
N PRO A 184 4.36 21.39 -14.35
CA PRO A 184 5.02 22.59 -13.88
C PRO A 184 6.29 22.17 -13.15
N TYR A 185 7.43 22.48 -13.75
CA TYR A 185 8.78 22.50 -13.17
C TYR A 185 9.39 21.15 -12.75
N LEU A 186 9.97 20.45 -13.74
CA LEU A 186 11.20 19.67 -13.52
C LEU A 186 12.38 20.65 -13.67
N PRO A 187 13.15 20.99 -12.62
CA PRO A 187 14.46 21.55 -12.84
C PRO A 187 15.31 20.41 -13.41
N PHE A 188 15.68 20.55 -14.68
CA PHE A 188 16.77 19.79 -15.27
C PHE A 188 18.03 20.11 -14.45
N GLY A 189 18.40 19.21 -13.55
CA GLY A 189 19.75 19.16 -13.00
C GLY A 189 20.67 18.51 -14.04
N ILE A 190 21.19 19.33 -14.95
CA ILE A 190 22.41 19.03 -15.70
C ILE A 190 23.50 19.83 -15.00
N GLY A 191 24.50 19.13 -14.45
CA GLY A 191 25.66 19.67 -13.76
C GLY A 191 26.45 18.54 -13.12
#